data_AF-A0A6N3D410-F1
#
_entry.id   AF-A0A6N3D410-F1
#
_cell.length_a   1.000
_cell.length_b   1.000
_cell.length_c   1.000
_cell.angle_alpha   90.00
_cell.angle_beta   90.00
_cell.angle_gamma   90.00
#
_symmetry.space_group_name_H-M   'P 1'
#
loop_
_entity.id
_entity.type
_entity.pdbx_description
1 polymer ?
#
loop_
_entity_poly.entity_id
_entity_poly.type
_entity_poly.pdbx_seq_one_letter_code
_entity_poly.pdbx_strand_id
1 'polypeptide(L)'
;MVNLKSSLNFLANSMAASVLFDIKIGGTGNGENYREIKSIAIHDPEGISYLMINETKTEINDKYKYFTDIKALGVVEGTNTVVVVDNAGNETKITFGYDKTAPTFKWIVDNNTQAQSKEVRLETSEEI
;
A
#
# COMPACT_ATOMS: atom_id res chain seq x y z
N MET A 1 32.09 23.57 -37.41
CA MET A 1 32.09 22.84 -36.13
C MET A 1 31.31 23.68 -35.15
N VAL A 2 30.17 23.29 -34.59
CA VAL A 2 29.69 21.98 -34.17
C VAL A 2 28.16 21.97 -34.36
N ASN A 3 27.58 20.86 -34.82
CA ASN A 3 26.13 20.67 -34.69
C ASN A 3 25.87 19.46 -33.79
N LEU A 4 25.90 19.73 -32.48
CA LEU A 4 25.61 18.81 -31.38
C LEU A 4 24.10 18.46 -31.27
N LYS A 5 23.28 18.84 -32.26
CA LYS A 5 21.82 18.65 -32.21
C LYS A 5 21.33 17.33 -32.79
N SER A 6 22.21 16.39 -33.16
CA SER A 6 21.82 15.09 -33.72
C SER A 6 21.74 13.94 -32.69
N SER A 7 22.14 14.15 -31.43
CA SER A 7 22.13 13.09 -30.40
C SER A 7 21.15 13.34 -29.25
N LEU A 8 20.39 14.44 -29.27
CA LEU A 8 19.45 14.81 -28.21
C LEU A 8 17.96 14.65 -28.60
N ASN A 9 17.64 13.91 -29.66
CA ASN A 9 16.25 13.67 -30.06
C ASN A 9 15.81 12.20 -29.97
N PHE A 10 16.67 11.31 -29.45
CA PHE A 10 16.31 9.90 -29.23
C PHE A 10 15.93 9.60 -27.77
N LEU A 11 16.22 10.50 -26.83
CA LEU A 11 16.01 10.29 -25.39
C LEU A 11 14.84 11.11 -24.79
N ALA A 12 14.10 11.88 -25.60
CA ALA A 12 13.02 12.73 -25.09
C ALA A 12 11.61 12.33 -25.59
N ASN A 13 11.48 11.29 -26.41
CA ASN A 13 10.18 10.88 -26.95
C ASN A 13 9.68 9.49 -26.48
N SER A 14 10.30 8.90 -25.44
CA SER A 14 9.83 7.64 -24.86
C SER A 14 9.01 7.79 -23.58
N MET A 15 8.62 9.02 -23.20
CA MET A 15 7.93 9.29 -21.91
C MET A 15 6.63 10.10 -22.07
N ALA A 16 6.17 10.35 -23.31
CA ALA A 16 5.06 11.27 -23.59
C ALA A 16 3.90 10.63 -24.36
N ALA A 17 3.61 9.35 -24.09
CA ALA A 17 2.28 8.81 -24.28
C ALA A 17 1.79 8.33 -22.91
N SER A 18 1.30 9.26 -22.10
CA SER A 18 0.44 8.93 -20.97
C SER A 18 -0.89 8.40 -21.53
N VAL A 19 -0.88 7.16 -22.00
CA VAL A 19 -2.10 6.36 -22.19
C VAL A 19 -2.56 6.04 -20.77
N LEU A 20 -3.72 6.56 -20.37
CA LEU A 20 -4.14 6.59 -18.97
C LEU A 20 -4.46 5.18 -18.47
N PHE A 21 -3.47 4.54 -17.86
CA PHE A 21 -3.66 3.31 -17.09
C PHE A 21 -4.20 3.65 -15.71
N ASP A 22 -5.40 3.17 -15.41
CA ASP A 22 -5.95 3.26 -14.07
C ASP A 22 -5.75 1.94 -13.33
N ILE A 23 -4.78 1.92 -12.41
CA ILE A 23 -4.61 0.81 -11.46
C ILE A 23 -5.13 1.25 -10.10
N LYS A 24 -6.08 0.49 -9.53
CA LYS A 24 -6.67 0.77 -8.22
C LYS A 24 -6.58 -0.46 -7.33
N ILE A 25 -5.95 -0.27 -6.17
CA ILE A 25 -5.89 -1.28 -5.12
C ILE A 25 -7.03 -0.98 -4.12
N GLY A 26 -8.03 -1.86 -4.10
CA GLY A 26 -9.17 -1.78 -3.22
C GLY A 26 -8.90 -2.54 -1.92
N GLY A 27 -9.16 -1.91 -0.78
CA GLY A 27 -8.87 -2.52 0.52
C GLY A 27 -8.98 -1.55 1.68
N THR A 28 -8.53 -2.00 2.85
CA THR A 28 -8.41 -1.20 4.07
C THR A 28 -6.98 -0.69 4.16
N GLY A 29 -6.75 0.60 3.92
CA GLY A 29 -5.42 1.20 3.80
C GLY A 29 -5.44 2.66 3.35
N ASN A 30 -4.32 3.15 2.83
CA ASN A 30 -4.14 4.54 2.39
C ASN A 30 -3.56 4.73 0.98
N GLY A 31 -3.61 3.73 0.10
CA GLY A 31 -3.03 3.82 -1.24
C GLY A 31 -1.59 3.31 -1.32
N GLU A 32 -0.80 3.59 -0.29
CA GLU A 32 0.58 3.14 -0.18
C GLU A 32 0.72 1.88 0.67
N ASN A 33 -0.08 1.76 1.73
CA ASN A 33 -0.04 0.66 2.69
C ASN A 33 -1.44 0.15 3.00
N TYR A 34 -1.58 -1.17 3.03
CA TYR A 34 -2.85 -1.87 3.22
C TYR A 34 -2.75 -2.89 4.36
N ARG A 35 -3.79 -2.96 5.19
CA ARG A 35 -4.00 -4.05 6.16
C ARG A 35 -4.80 -5.21 5.58
N GLU A 36 -5.62 -4.88 4.59
CA GLU A 36 -6.46 -5.84 3.88
C GLU A 36 -6.54 -5.39 2.42
N ILE A 37 -6.30 -6.31 1.49
CA ILE A 37 -6.45 -6.07 0.06
C ILE A 37 -7.62 -6.94 -0.40
N LYS A 38 -8.66 -6.30 -0.94
CA LYS A 38 -9.88 -6.97 -1.41
C LYS A 38 -9.89 -7.14 -2.92
N SER A 39 -9.27 -6.20 -3.63
CA SER A 39 -9.29 -6.24 -5.09
C SER A 39 -8.17 -5.45 -5.73
N ILE A 40 -7.86 -5.83 -6.95
CA ILE A 40 -7.04 -5.04 -7.87
C ILE A 40 -7.86 -4.80 -9.13
N ALA A 41 -8.13 -3.54 -9.42
CA ALA A 41 -8.84 -3.11 -10.62
C ALA A 41 -7.86 -2.45 -11.57
N ILE A 42 -7.93 -2.83 -12.84
CA ILE A 42 -7.10 -2.30 -13.91
C ILE A 42 -8.03 -1.89 -15.05
N HIS A 43 -7.81 -0.70 -15.57
CA HIS A 43 -8.51 -0.20 -16.76
C HIS A 43 -7.52 0.48 -17.70
N ASP A 44 -7.61 0.09 -18.97
CA ASP A 44 -6.99 0.76 -20.09
C ASP A 44 -7.96 0.79 -21.30
N PRO A 45 -8.29 1.97 -21.86
CA PRO A 45 -9.10 2.09 -23.06
C PRO A 45 -8.57 1.32 -24.29
N GLU A 46 -7.25 1.20 -24.44
CA GLU A 46 -6.56 0.54 -25.57
C GLU A 46 -6.32 -0.97 -25.34
N GLY A 47 -6.57 -1.43 -24.11
CA GLY A 47 -6.54 -2.84 -23.76
C GLY A 47 -5.25 -3.28 -23.07
N ILE A 48 -5.42 -4.14 -22.08
CA ILE A 48 -4.38 -4.66 -21.20
C ILE A 48 -3.88 -5.99 -21.76
N SER A 49 -2.57 -6.13 -21.91
CA SER A 49 -1.95 -7.40 -22.28
C SER A 49 -1.83 -8.31 -21.06
N TYR A 50 -1.05 -7.88 -20.05
CA TYR A 50 -0.82 -8.67 -18.85
C TYR A 50 -0.56 -7.82 -17.61
N LEU A 51 -0.78 -8.47 -16.47
CA LEU A 51 -0.44 -8.01 -15.13
C LEU A 51 0.67 -8.93 -14.61
N MET A 52 1.70 -8.35 -14.00
CA MET A 52 2.68 -9.06 -13.21
C MET A 52 2.69 -8.50 -11.80
N ILE A 53 2.46 -9.36 -10.80
CA ILE A 53 2.63 -8.99 -9.40
C ILE A 53 3.74 -9.85 -8.83
N ASN A 54 4.80 -9.18 -8.39
CA ASN A 54 6.04 -9.83 -8.00
C ASN A 54 6.53 -10.76 -9.14
N GLU A 55 6.54 -12.07 -8.94
CA GLU A 55 6.96 -13.05 -9.95
C GLU A 55 5.79 -13.72 -10.69
N THR A 56 4.54 -13.39 -10.35
CA THR A 56 3.36 -14.03 -10.93
C THR A 56 2.82 -13.21 -12.09
N LYS A 57 2.85 -13.79 -13.30
CA LYS A 57 2.27 -13.21 -14.51
C LYS A 57 0.84 -13.72 -14.72
N THR A 58 -0.08 -12.81 -15.01
CA THR A 58 -1.47 -13.08 -15.39
C THR A 58 -1.79 -12.39 -16.71
N GLU A 59 -2.11 -13.16 -17.74
CA GLU A 59 -2.56 -12.61 -19.03
C GLU A 59 -4.03 -12.18 -18.92
N ILE A 60 -4.36 -11.01 -19.51
CA ILE A 60 -5.67 -10.38 -19.37
C ILE A 60 -6.33 -10.28 -20.74
N ASN A 61 -5.66 -9.64 -21.72
CA ASN A 61 -6.17 -9.41 -23.07
C ASN A 61 -7.59 -8.79 -23.10
N ASP A 62 -7.83 -7.80 -22.23
CA ASP A 62 -9.11 -7.11 -22.05
C ASP A 62 -8.87 -5.65 -21.65
N LYS A 63 -9.87 -4.79 -21.82
CA LYS A 63 -9.79 -3.35 -21.46
C LYS A 63 -9.96 -3.09 -19.97
N TYR A 64 -10.73 -3.94 -19.30
CA TYR A 64 -11.03 -3.82 -17.89
C TYR A 64 -10.81 -5.16 -17.21
N LYS A 65 -10.17 -5.14 -16.05
CA LYS A 65 -10.07 -6.34 -15.21
C LYS A 65 -10.23 -6.02 -13.75
N TYR A 66 -11.04 -6.83 -13.07
CA TYR A 66 -11.25 -6.77 -11.64
C TYR A 66 -10.91 -8.13 -11.03
N PHE A 67 -9.87 -8.14 -10.19
CA PHE A 67 -9.43 -9.34 -9.49
C PHE A 67 -9.80 -9.27 -8.03
N THR A 68 -10.34 -10.37 -7.49
CA THR A 68 -10.65 -10.53 -6.06
C THR A 68 -9.78 -11.57 -5.38
N ASP A 69 -9.29 -12.57 -6.12
CA ASP A 69 -8.33 -13.55 -5.59
C ASP A 69 -6.90 -13.01 -5.66
N ILE A 70 -6.61 -12.06 -4.77
CA ILE A 70 -5.33 -11.36 -4.71
C ILE A 70 -4.16 -12.28 -4.31
N LYS A 71 -4.43 -13.39 -3.59
CA LYS A 71 -3.37 -14.36 -3.25
C LYS A 71 -2.94 -15.16 -4.46
N ALA A 72 -3.89 -15.59 -5.30
CA ALA A 72 -3.57 -16.29 -6.55
C ALA A 72 -2.76 -15.41 -7.53
N LEU A 73 -2.89 -14.08 -7.41
CA LEU A 73 -2.07 -13.14 -8.17
C LEU A 73 -0.63 -13.01 -7.67
N GLY A 74 -0.24 -13.62 -6.54
CA GLY A 74 1.12 -13.53 -6.01
C GLY A 74 1.38 -12.37 -5.05
N VAL A 75 0.33 -11.76 -4.49
CA VAL A 75 0.46 -10.75 -3.42
C VAL A 75 0.94 -11.42 -2.12
N VAL A 76 1.94 -10.84 -1.48
CA VAL A 76 2.58 -11.35 -0.25
C VAL A 76 2.68 -10.27 0.83
N GLU A 77 2.95 -10.67 2.07
CA GLU A 77 3.23 -9.73 3.17
C GLU A 77 4.47 -8.89 2.85
N GLY A 78 4.44 -7.60 3.18
CA GLY A 78 5.51 -6.63 2.90
C GLY A 78 5.27 -5.84 1.61
N THR A 79 6.36 -5.41 0.97
CA THR A 79 6.30 -4.60 -0.25
C THR A 79 5.99 -5.47 -1.47
N ASN A 80 4.96 -5.09 -2.22
CA ASN A 80 4.59 -5.73 -3.48
C ASN A 80 4.81 -4.77 -4.64
N THR A 81 5.21 -5.33 -5.78
CA THR A 81 5.38 -4.58 -7.03
C THR A 81 4.36 -5.07 -8.04
N VAL A 82 3.63 -4.14 -8.64
CA VAL A 82 2.70 -4.39 -9.74
C VAL A 82 3.25 -3.76 -10.99
N VAL A 83 3.32 -4.55 -12.06
CA VAL A 83 3.66 -4.12 -13.40
C VAL A 83 2.49 -4.47 -14.31
N VAL A 84 1.97 -3.50 -15.04
CA VAL A 84 0.90 -3.69 -16.03
C VAL A 84 1.44 -3.26 -17.37
N VAL A 85 1.17 -4.07 -18.39
CA VAL A 85 1.58 -3.80 -19.77
C VAL A 85 0.35 -3.83 -20.68
N ASP A 86 0.17 -2.79 -21.50
CA ASP A 86 -0.87 -2.75 -22.54
C ASP A 86 -0.53 -3.62 -23.75
N ASN A 87 -1.49 -3.69 -24.67
CA ASN A 87 -1.29 -4.35 -25.95
C ASN A 87 -0.27 -3.64 -26.87
N ALA A 88 0.05 -2.37 -26.64
CA ALA A 88 1.05 -1.62 -27.37
C ALA A 88 2.49 -1.76 -26.80
N GLY A 89 2.64 -2.43 -25.66
CA GLY A 89 3.90 -2.62 -24.94
C GLY A 89 4.29 -1.48 -23.99
N ASN A 90 3.40 -0.53 -23.69
CA ASN A 90 3.63 0.48 -22.66
C ASN A 90 3.49 -0.14 -21.27
N GLU A 91 4.39 0.21 -20.36
CA GLU A 91 4.46 -0.33 -19.01
C GLU A 91 4.11 0.73 -17.95
N THR A 92 3.29 0.35 -16.98
CA THR A 92 3.08 1.10 -15.74
C THR A 92 3.46 0.25 -14.54
N LYS A 93 4.24 0.83 -13.64
CA LYS A 93 4.71 0.18 -12.42
C LYS A 93 4.27 0.93 -11.17
N ILE A 94 3.68 0.22 -10.21
CA ILE A 94 3.34 0.76 -8.89
C ILE A 94 3.82 -0.17 -7.78
N THR A 95 3.97 0.37 -6.58
CA THR A 95 4.34 -0.40 -5.38
C THR A 95 3.37 -0.11 -4.25
N PHE A 96 3.05 -1.12 -3.44
CA PHE A 96 2.27 -0.96 -2.23
C PHE A 96 2.75 -1.92 -1.12
N GLY A 97 2.59 -1.52 0.13
CA GLY A 97 2.82 -2.34 1.30
C GLY A 97 1.57 -3.12 1.71
N TYR A 98 1.76 -4.36 2.17
CA TYR A 98 0.73 -5.19 2.76
C TYR A 98 1.18 -5.68 4.14
N ASP A 99 0.50 -5.22 5.19
CA ASP A 99 0.81 -5.56 6.59
C ASP A 99 -0.45 -5.88 7.39
N LYS A 100 -0.67 -7.16 7.69
CA LYS A 100 -1.76 -7.66 8.54
C LYS A 100 -1.43 -7.65 10.02
N THR A 101 -0.18 -7.35 10.39
CA THR A 101 0.28 -7.45 11.77
C THR A 101 -0.33 -6.34 12.60
N ALA A 102 -1.08 -6.73 13.64
CA ALA A 102 -1.61 -5.81 14.62
C ALA A 102 -0.48 -5.36 15.56
N PRO A 103 -0.45 -4.08 15.98
CA PRO A 103 0.53 -3.62 16.97
C PRO A 103 0.30 -4.33 18.31
N THR A 104 1.39 -4.74 18.95
CA THR A 104 1.35 -5.31 20.30
C THR A 104 1.47 -4.20 21.33
N PHE A 105 0.48 -4.07 22.22
CA PHE A 105 0.55 -3.12 23.33
C PHE A 105 1.05 -3.84 24.60
N LYS A 106 2.09 -3.29 25.23
CA LYS A 106 2.51 -3.68 26.57
C LYS A 106 2.08 -2.59 27.54
N TRP A 107 1.15 -2.91 28.44
CA TRP A 107 0.79 -2.02 29.54
C TRP A 107 1.95 -1.95 30.52
N ILE A 108 2.56 -0.78 30.65
CA ILE A 108 3.48 -0.47 31.76
C ILE A 108 2.60 0.06 32.88
N VAL A 109 2.46 -0.71 33.96
CA VAL A 109 1.81 -0.25 35.19
C VAL A 109 2.91 0.31 36.09
N ASP A 110 3.02 1.64 36.13
CA ASP A 110 3.84 2.34 37.13
C ASP A 110 3.07 2.38 38.45
N ASN A 111 3.31 1.40 39.34
CA ASN A 111 2.64 1.28 40.64
C ASN A 111 3.12 2.32 41.70
N ASN A 112 3.78 3.41 41.29
CA ASN A 112 4.44 4.36 42.21
C ASN A 112 3.55 5.54 42.67
N THR A 113 2.22 5.46 42.51
CA THR A 113 1.28 6.49 43.00
C THR A 113 0.19 5.91 43.89
N GLN A 114 0.57 5.02 44.81
CA GLN A 114 -0.24 4.76 46.01
C GLN A 114 0.28 5.60 47.18
N ALA A 115 0.01 6.91 47.16
CA ALA A 115 0.02 7.68 48.39
C ALA A 115 -1.20 7.24 49.20
N GLN A 116 -0.95 6.38 50.19
CA GLN A 116 -1.95 5.90 51.14
C GLN A 116 -2.69 7.09 51.75
N SER A 117 -4.00 7.20 51.50
CA SER A 117 -4.87 7.98 52.37
C SER A 117 -4.93 7.27 53.72
N LYS A 118 -4.07 7.68 54.65
CA LYS A 118 -4.12 7.24 56.04
C LYS A 118 -5.27 7.98 56.71
N GLU A 119 -6.33 7.27 57.09
CA GLU A 119 -7.43 7.83 57.88
C GLU A 119 -6.88 8.40 59.20
N VAL A 120 -7.14 9.69 59.45
CA VAL A 120 -6.93 10.33 60.75
C VAL A 120 -8.24 10.26 61.51
N ARG A 121 -8.31 9.39 62.52
CA ARG A 121 -9.37 9.42 63.54
C ARG A 121 -9.01 10.50 64.56
N LEU A 122 -9.86 11.51 64.70
CA LEU A 122 -9.81 12.45 65.81
C LEU A 122 -10.54 11.81 67.00
N GLU A 123 -9.80 11.30 67.97
CA GLU A 123 -10.36 10.96 69.28
C GLU A 123 -10.32 12.25 70.12
N THR A 124 -11.45 12.97 70.22
CA THR A 124 -11.60 13.99 71.25
C THR A 124 -12.13 13.30 72.50
N SER A 125 -11.26 13.09 73.49
CA SER A 125 -11.64 12.60 74.81
C SER A 125 -12.68 13.54 75.42
N GLU A 126 -13.89 13.03 75.66
CA GLU A 126 -14.75 13.60 76.69
C GLU A 126 -14.16 13.18 78.04
N GLU A 127 -13.68 14.16 78.82
CA GLU A 127 -13.45 13.94 80.25
C GLU A 127 -14.06 15.11 81.04
N ILE A 128 -15.28 14.81 81.51
CA ILE A 128 -15.99 15.19 82.76
C ILE A 128 -15.63 16.53 83.41
#